data_AF-A0A832WD80-F1
#
_entry.id   AF-A0A832WD80-F1
#
_cell.length_a   1.000
_cell.length_b   1.000
_cell.length_c   1.000
_cell.angle_alpha   90.00
_cell.angle_beta   90.00
_cell.angle_gamma   90.00
#
_symmetry.space_group_name_H-M   'P 1'
#
loop_
_entity.id
_entity.type
_entity.pdbx_description
1 polymer ?
#
loop_
_entity_poly.entity_id
_entity_poly.type
_entity_poly.pdbx_seq_one_letter_code
_entity_poly.pdbx_strand_id
1 'polypeptide(L)'
;MKIALDVDGVLADVIVSWLNYSNSIRPHISKNQVTDWEFWKKFDINPFDFYSELSHCWKDWKSLPTTEENLSSTTKNLSTLGQLDIVTARERSTDSFVKNWLNYHDISYDNYVSVIDGPMKADLDYD
;
A
#
# COMPACT_ATOMS: atom_id res chain seq x y z
N MET A 1 -16.65 2.00 -16.58
CA MET A 1 -15.38 1.39 -16.15
C MET A 1 -15.21 1.69 -14.68
N LYS A 2 -14.89 0.68 -13.88
CA LYS A 2 -14.55 0.82 -12.46
C LYS A 2 -13.10 0.42 -12.29
N ILE A 3 -12.27 1.34 -11.84
CA ILE A 3 -10.83 1.15 -11.70
C ILE A 3 -10.53 0.89 -10.23
N ALA A 4 -9.94 -0.27 -9.93
CA ALA A 4 -9.41 -0.57 -8.60
C ALA A 4 -7.96 -0.09 -8.50
N LEU A 5 -7.67 0.76 -7.52
CA LEU A 5 -6.32 1.24 -7.25
C LEU A 5 -5.85 0.71 -5.88
N ASP A 6 -4.81 -0.11 -5.88
CA ASP A 6 -4.19 -0.60 -4.65
C ASP A 6 -3.36 0.51 -3.97
N VAL A 7 -3.03 0.30 -2.71
CA VAL A 7 -2.26 1.25 -1.88
C VAL A 7 -0.81 0.79 -1.74
N ASP A 8 -0.58 -0.36 -1.12
CA ASP A 8 0.78 -0.79 -0.79
C ASP A 8 1.54 -1.25 -2.03
N GLY A 9 2.70 -0.66 -2.29
CA GLY A 9 3.50 -1.00 -3.46
C GLY A 9 2.92 -0.49 -4.79
N VAL A 10 1.76 0.17 -4.77
CA VAL A 10 1.15 0.83 -5.94
C VAL A 10 1.11 2.34 -5.78
N LEU A 11 0.61 2.86 -4.66
CA LEU A 11 0.62 4.30 -4.34
C LEU A 11 1.65 4.65 -3.28
N ALA A 12 1.67 3.89 -2.18
CA ALA A 12 2.58 4.10 -1.06
C ALA A 12 3.71 3.05 -1.12
N ASP A 13 4.96 3.49 -1.13
CA ASP A 13 6.11 2.60 -1.02
C ASP A 13 6.39 2.28 0.47
N VAL A 14 5.41 1.63 1.10
CA VAL A 14 5.49 1.18 2.50
C VAL A 14 6.65 0.21 2.73
N ILE A 15 7.12 -0.48 1.67
CA ILE A 15 8.25 -1.39 1.72
C ILE A 15 9.54 -0.65 2.09
N VAL A 16 9.73 0.61 1.65
CA VAL A 16 10.90 1.40 2.07
C VAL A 16 10.90 1.62 3.59
N SER A 17 9.76 2.01 4.15
CA SER A 17 9.63 2.21 5.60
C SER A 17 9.77 0.89 6.38
N TRP A 18 9.22 -0.20 5.84
CA TRP A 18 9.40 -1.52 6.42
C TRP A 18 10.87 -1.97 6.36
N LEU A 19 11.59 -1.75 5.26
CA LEU A 19 13.02 -2.07 5.14
C LEU A 19 13.85 -1.28 6.16
N ASN A 20 13.54 0.01 6.36
CA ASN A 20 14.21 0.84 7.38
C ASN A 20 14.01 0.26 8.78
N TYR A 21 12.79 -0.14 9.12
CA TYR A 21 12.49 -0.80 10.39
C TYR A 21 13.19 -2.16 10.49
N SER A 22 12.98 -3.05 9.52
CA SER A 22 13.54 -4.40 9.52
C SER A 22 15.06 -4.38 9.62
N ASN A 23 15.74 -3.51 8.87
CA ASN A 23 17.21 -3.38 8.91
C ASN A 23 17.76 -2.85 10.25
N SER A 24 16.90 -2.31 11.12
CA SER A 24 17.30 -1.93 12.49
C SER A 24 17.29 -3.11 13.46
N ILE A 25 16.60 -4.21 13.12
CA ILE A 25 16.42 -5.38 14.00
C ILE A 25 16.83 -6.72 13.35
N ARG A 26 17.11 -6.74 12.05
CA ARG A 26 17.47 -7.91 11.23
C ARG A 26 18.67 -7.59 10.33
N PRO A 27 19.33 -8.60 9.74
CA PRO A 27 20.34 -8.40 8.71
C PRO A 27 19.83 -7.51 7.57
N HIS A 28 20.74 -6.71 7.02
CA HIS A 28 20.39 -5.72 6.01
C HIS A 28 19.80 -6.36 4.75
N ILE A 29 18.61 -5.94 4.38
CA ILE A 29 17.92 -6.20 3.12
C ILE A 29 17.92 -4.91 2.33
N SER A 30 18.44 -4.98 1.10
CA SER A 30 18.45 -3.85 0.18
C SER A 30 17.22 -3.85 -0.72
N LYS A 31 16.75 -2.67 -1.12
CA LYS A 31 15.51 -2.50 -1.90
C LYS A 31 15.53 -3.26 -3.23
N ASN A 32 16.69 -3.38 -3.88
CA ASN A 32 16.86 -4.15 -5.12
C ASN A 32 16.67 -5.67 -4.94
N GLN A 33 16.67 -6.19 -3.72
CA GLN A 33 16.35 -7.59 -3.42
C GLN A 33 14.84 -7.83 -3.25
N VAL A 34 14.05 -6.76 -3.15
CA VAL A 34 12.58 -6.84 -3.11
C VAL A 34 12.05 -6.95 -4.54
N THR A 35 11.96 -8.18 -5.03
CA THR A 35 11.59 -8.48 -6.43
C THR A 35 10.13 -8.85 -6.63
N ASP A 36 9.41 -9.14 -5.55
CA ASP A 36 8.03 -9.61 -5.53
C ASP A 36 7.40 -9.30 -4.17
N TRP A 37 6.07 -9.37 -4.08
CA TRP A 37 5.35 -9.07 -2.83
C TRP A 37 5.73 -10.02 -1.69
N GLU A 38 5.98 -11.29 -2.01
CA GLU A 38 6.31 -12.33 -1.03
C GLU A 38 7.82 -12.45 -0.74
N PHE A 39 8.60 -11.39 -1.03
CA PHE A 39 10.06 -11.41 -0.88
C PHE A 39 10.53 -11.79 0.53
N TRP A 40 9.72 -11.52 1.56
CA TRP A 40 9.98 -11.87 2.96
C TRP A 40 10.22 -13.37 3.16
N LYS A 41 9.66 -14.24 2.30
CA LYS A 41 9.91 -15.68 2.30
C LYS A 41 11.39 -16.01 2.05
N LYS A 42 12.07 -15.23 1.21
CA LYS A 42 13.49 -15.44 0.85
C LYS A 42 14.45 -15.10 2.00
N PHE A 43 13.95 -14.38 3.00
CA PHE A 43 14.71 -13.93 4.17
C PHE A 43 14.27 -14.66 5.45
N ASP A 44 13.51 -15.75 5.33
CA ASP A 44 12.98 -16.54 6.45
C ASP A 44 12.21 -15.70 7.49
N ILE A 45 11.54 -14.63 7.02
CA ILE A 45 10.73 -13.76 7.88
C ILE A 45 9.35 -14.37 8.03
N ASN A 46 8.85 -14.41 9.27
CA ASN A 46 7.51 -14.92 9.53
C ASN A 46 6.46 -13.99 8.90
N PRO A 47 5.43 -14.51 8.20
CA PRO A 47 4.40 -13.68 7.60
C PRO A 47 3.65 -12.81 8.61
N PHE A 48 3.40 -13.31 9.82
CA PHE A 48 2.74 -12.53 10.88
C PHE A 48 3.59 -11.33 11.29
N ASP A 49 4.91 -11.51 11.44
CA ASP A 49 5.83 -10.41 11.74
C ASP A 49 5.83 -9.40 10.59
N PHE A 50 5.98 -9.87 9.35
CA PHE A 50 5.99 -9.01 8.17
C PHE A 50 4.74 -8.13 8.08
N TYR A 51 3.54 -8.72 8.17
CA TYR A 51 2.28 -7.96 8.08
C TYR A 51 2.03 -7.07 9.30
N SER A 52 2.41 -7.51 10.51
CA SER A 52 2.30 -6.69 11.71
C SER A 52 3.20 -5.45 11.65
N GLU A 53 4.43 -5.63 11.16
CA GLU A 53 5.40 -4.55 10.98
C GLU A 53 4.97 -3.59 9.87
N LEU A 54 4.47 -4.10 8.74
CA LEU A 54 3.85 -3.27 7.71
C LEU A 54 2.70 -2.43 8.28
N SER A 55 1.80 -3.02 9.07
CA SER A 55 0.74 -2.27 9.76
C SER A 55 1.32 -1.21 10.71
N HIS A 56 2.42 -1.51 11.39
CA HIS A 56 3.08 -0.57 12.28
C HIS A 56 3.63 0.65 11.52
N CYS A 57 4.22 0.46 10.33
CA CYS A 57 4.74 1.55 9.50
C CYS A 57 3.66 2.61 9.18
N TRP A 58 2.39 2.22 9.05
CA TRP A 58 1.29 3.16 8.81
C TRP A 58 0.99 4.09 9.98
N LYS A 59 1.47 3.81 11.20
CA LYS A 59 1.32 4.75 12.32
C LYS A 59 2.06 6.06 12.06
N ASP A 60 3.16 6.00 11.32
CA ASP A 60 3.91 7.17 10.85
C ASP A 60 3.58 7.48 9.39
N TRP A 61 2.29 7.42 9.03
CA TRP A 61 1.82 7.57 7.65
C TRP A 61 2.45 8.77 6.93
N LYS A 62 2.67 9.89 7.61
CA LYS A 62 3.19 11.12 7.00
C LYS A 62 4.62 10.97 6.44
N SER A 63 5.40 10.01 6.92
CA SER A 63 6.74 9.72 6.42
C SER A 63 6.77 8.67 5.31
N LEU A 64 5.64 8.01 5.02
CA LEU A 64 5.59 6.99 3.97
C LEU A 64 5.79 7.63 2.60
N PRO A 65 6.80 7.19 1.83
CA PRO A 65 7.06 7.71 0.50
C PRO A 65 5.99 7.25 -0.51
N THR A 66 5.80 8.03 -1.57
CA THR A 66 5.05 7.58 -2.75
C THR A 66 5.91 6.63 -3.59
N THR A 67 5.28 5.72 -4.31
CA THR A 67 5.93 4.84 -5.30
C THR A 67 6.40 5.62 -6.53
N GLU A 68 5.59 6.60 -6.94
CA GLU A 68 5.82 7.43 -8.11
C GLU A 68 5.67 8.92 -7.76
N GLU A 69 6.24 9.77 -8.59
CA GLU A 69 5.99 11.21 -8.54
C GLU A 69 4.62 11.53 -9.17
N ASN A 70 4.04 12.69 -8.82
CA ASN A 70 2.83 13.22 -9.46
C ASN A 70 1.55 12.38 -9.31
N LEU A 71 1.45 11.48 -8.31
CA LEU A 71 0.26 10.65 -8.09
C LEU A 71 -1.05 11.45 -8.00
N SER A 72 -1.03 12.68 -7.50
CA SER A 72 -2.20 13.56 -7.48
C SER A 72 -2.75 13.82 -8.89
N SER A 73 -1.90 14.25 -9.84
CA SER A 73 -2.36 14.52 -11.20
C SER A 73 -2.69 13.23 -11.95
N THR A 74 -1.93 12.16 -11.72
CA THR A 74 -2.19 10.84 -12.30
C THR A 74 -3.56 10.32 -11.89
N THR A 75 -3.91 10.35 -10.60
CA THR A 75 -5.22 9.89 -10.12
C THR A 75 -6.38 10.80 -10.55
N LYS A 76 -6.15 12.12 -10.66
CA LYS A 76 -7.13 13.06 -11.26
C LYS A 76 -7.39 12.76 -12.74
N ASN A 77 -6.38 12.37 -13.50
CA ASN A 77 -6.58 11.99 -14.89
C ASN A 77 -7.30 10.64 -15.00
N LEU A 78 -6.95 9.66 -14.16
CA LEU A 78 -7.61 8.36 -14.12
C LEU A 78 -9.11 8.48 -13.79
N SER A 79 -9.49 9.38 -12.88
CA SER A 79 -10.90 9.60 -12.55
C SER A 79 -11.72 10.19 -13.70
N THR A 80 -11.10 10.70 -14.77
CA THR A 80 -11.81 11.09 -15.99
C THR A 80 -12.20 9.91 -16.88
N LEU A 81 -11.60 8.73 -16.67
CA LEU A 81 -11.82 7.52 -17.47
C LEU A 81 -12.93 6.62 -16.90
N GLY A 82 -13.26 6.77 -15.62
CA GLY A 82 -14.23 5.94 -14.93
C GLY A 82 -14.26 6.21 -13.43
N GLN A 83 -15.07 5.41 -12.72
CA GLN A 83 -15.07 5.43 -11.26
C GLN A 83 -13.74 4.89 -10.76
N LEU A 84 -13.05 5.62 -9.90
CA LEU A 84 -11.75 5.25 -9.36
C LEU A 84 -11.86 4.97 -7.87
N ASP A 85 -11.79 3.71 -7.47
CA ASP A 85 -11.88 3.33 -6.06
C ASP A 85 -10.52 2.87 -5.53
N ILE A 86 -10.21 3.25 -4.29
CA ILE A 86 -9.11 2.66 -3.54
C ILE A 86 -9.56 1.28 -3.05
N VAL A 87 -8.83 0.23 -3.42
CA VAL A 87 -9.15 -1.16 -3.05
C VAL A 87 -7.95 -1.80 -2.37
N THR A 88 -8.04 -1.98 -1.05
CA THR A 88 -6.93 -2.45 -0.22
C THR A 88 -7.32 -3.63 0.67
N ALA A 89 -6.33 -4.48 0.98
CA ALA A 89 -6.46 -5.63 1.87
C ALA A 89 -5.44 -5.46 2.99
N ARG A 90 -5.80 -4.65 3.99
CA ARG A 90 -4.96 -4.34 5.13
C ARG A 90 -5.73 -4.52 6.42
N GLU A 91 -5.00 -4.55 7.53
CA GLU A 91 -5.60 -4.48 8.85
C GLU A 91 -6.45 -3.20 8.98
N ARG A 92 -7.76 -3.36 9.22
CA ARG A 92 -8.73 -2.26 9.29
C ARG A 92 -8.40 -1.18 10.31
N SER A 93 -7.63 -1.52 11.35
CA SER A 93 -7.16 -0.55 12.35
C SER A 93 -6.26 0.54 11.73
N THR A 94 -5.70 0.29 10.54
CA THR A 94 -4.84 1.22 9.80
C THR A 94 -5.59 2.10 8.78
N ASP A 95 -6.88 1.85 8.54
CA ASP A 95 -7.66 2.55 7.49
C ASP A 95 -7.66 4.08 7.65
N SER A 96 -7.68 4.58 8.88
CA SER A 96 -7.64 6.03 9.15
C SER A 96 -6.30 6.64 8.74
N PHE A 97 -5.19 5.93 8.96
CA PHE A 97 -3.86 6.36 8.54
C PHE A 97 -3.74 6.39 7.02
N VAL A 98 -4.26 5.37 6.34
CA VAL A 98 -4.29 5.32 4.87
C VAL A 98 -5.09 6.49 4.30
N LYS A 99 -6.30 6.73 4.81
CA LYS A 99 -7.13 7.87 4.35
C LYS A 99 -6.46 9.22 4.58
N ASN A 100 -5.77 9.40 5.71
CA ASN A 100 -5.01 10.61 5.99
C ASN A 100 -3.84 10.79 5.00
N TRP A 101 -3.13 9.72 4.67
CA TRP A 101 -2.06 9.74 3.67
C TRP A 101 -2.57 10.08 2.28
N LEU A 102 -3.67 9.44 1.84
CA LEU A 102 -4.31 9.72 0.56
C LEU A 102 -4.71 11.20 0.44
N ASN A 103 -5.28 11.76 1.50
CA ASN A 103 -5.62 13.19 1.55
C ASN A 103 -4.38 14.08 1.54
N TYR A 104 -3.33 13.72 2.30
CA TYR A 104 -2.08 14.48 2.35
C TYR A 104 -1.38 14.57 0.98
N HIS A 105 -1.46 13.51 0.18
CA HIS A 105 -0.93 13.47 -1.19
C HIS A 105 -1.93 13.90 -2.28
N ASP A 106 -3.10 14.41 -1.89
CA ASP A 106 -4.15 14.88 -2.81
C ASP A 106 -4.53 13.82 -3.87
N ILE A 107 -4.67 12.57 -3.43
CA ILE A 107 -5.06 11.42 -4.25
C ILE A 107 -6.56 11.48 -4.50
N SER A 108 -6.96 11.49 -5.77
CA SER A 108 -8.37 11.47 -6.17
C SER A 108 -8.91 10.05 -6.22
N TYR A 109 -10.08 9.83 -5.60
CA TYR A 109 -10.82 8.57 -5.63
C TYR A 109 -12.28 8.80 -5.22
N ASP A 110 -13.17 7.91 -5.64
CA ASP A 110 -14.61 7.95 -5.35
C ASP A 110 -14.94 7.21 -4.06
N ASN A 111 -14.43 5.97 -3.90
CA ASN A 111 -14.66 5.15 -2.70
C ASN A 111 -13.39 4.54 -2.13
N TYR A 112 -13.42 4.25 -0.83
CA TYR A 112 -12.39 3.47 -0.14
C TYR A 112 -12.99 2.12 0.27
N VAL A 113 -12.48 1.05 -0.33
CA VAL A 113 -12.93 -0.33 -0.15
C VAL A 113 -11.83 -1.14 0.55
N SER A 114 -12.12 -1.57 1.78
CA SER A 114 -11.22 -2.39 2.60
C SER A 114 -11.77 -3.82 2.70
N VAL A 115 -11.07 -4.76 2.06
CA VAL A 115 -11.39 -6.18 2.14
C VAL A 115 -10.57 -6.87 3.22
N ILE A 116 -11.01 -8.05 3.66
CA ILE A 116 -10.34 -8.80 4.73
C ILE A 116 -9.03 -9.41 4.23
N ASP A 117 -9.00 -9.87 2.98
CA ASP A 117 -7.86 -10.57 2.40
C ASP A 117 -7.64 -10.20 0.93
N GLY A 118 -6.39 -10.26 0.48
CA GLY A 118 -5.97 -9.89 -0.88
C GLY A 118 -6.74 -10.62 -1.98
N PRO A 119 -6.93 -11.96 -1.91
CA PRO A 119 -7.70 -12.71 -2.90
C PRO A 119 -9.14 -12.22 -3.07
N MET A 120 -9.77 -11.68 -2.02
CA MET A 120 -11.14 -11.15 -2.12
C MET A 120 -11.25 -9.94 -3.05
N LYS A 121 -10.13 -9.26 -3.36
CA LYS A 121 -10.13 -8.17 -4.34
C LYS A 121 -10.49 -8.66 -5.74
N ALA A 122 -10.13 -9.90 -6.08
CA ALA A 122 -10.37 -10.47 -7.41
C ALA A 122 -11.85 -10.80 -7.66
N ASP A 123 -12.66 -10.93 -6.60
CA ASP A 123 -14.10 -11.18 -6.69
C ASP A 123 -14.91 -9.87 -6.82
N LEU A 124 -14.25 -8.72 -6.75
CA LEU A 124 -14.90 -7.42 -6.89
C LEU A 124 -15.08 -7.07 -8.38
N ASP A 125 -16.18 -6.40 -8.68
CA ASP A 125 -16.56 -5.94 -10.02
C ASP A 125 -15.75 -4.69 -10.43
N TYR A 126 -14.46 -4.87 -10.69
CA TYR A 126 -13.54 -3.86 -11.23
C TYR A 126 -12.89 -4.35 -12.52
N ASP A 127 -12.55 -3.40 -13.40
CA ASP A 127 -11.85 -3.60 -14.66
C ASP A 127 -10.32 -3.70 -14.47
#